data_AF-A0A9D8QSA1-F1
#
_entry.id   AF-A0A9D8QSA1-F1
#
_cell.length_a   1.000
_cell.length_b   1.000
_cell.length_c   1.000
_cell.angle_alpha   90.00
_cell.angle_beta   90.00
_cell.angle_gamma   90.00
#
_symmetry.space_group_name_H-M   'P 1'
#
loop_
_entity.id
_entity.type
_entity.pdbx_description
1 polymer ?
#
loop_
_entity_poly.entity_id
_entity_poly.type
_entity_poly.pdbx_seq_one_letter_code
_entity_poly.pdbx_strand_id
1 'polypeptide(L)'
;SIYINRKYPISLRNRDIRTINGVIHQMERVIAPREVSLATILKEQLEGYESGYVVTARIIQACGLLDTLSKIRDEVYEQLYLTGMIEEKTPANGLATMDGGYSYAPEHRKYGFTIFAESDEFWQEAIGKPAEDITPEDVQAWVNSQGFYPEATTGTDFRNPSNLLYQYITYHILPFKLAPDRLVFHYNEKGYDYVGSPGRLSIPVMEYYVTMGKRRLLKIYESPESDGVYLNRFPITDNSRHGTGHEIGCDQDKVGARVMREDEDLDKRTALNGYLYEISTPIAYDEATRNNLARTRIRMDCMSFFPEVMNNDIRRVPLTDAPHQWVHFPDDAEYKYIGNLSINEGSTFVYYNAYNYKFGSLCGDEVKCVGRWELVFTLPPVPKQGTYEVRYRILTNSNRGVAQFFFGDRIDAMPAAGIPVNLTLGGVDPITGWMEDTGTDDDADAEADKQMRNCGFMKGEESILILKNPGTTARANVNRNIVRRIITRQTLDPDKTYYLKMKSVLDTETAEFYMDHIEYCPKEIYDNPEQPEDIW
;
A
#
# COMPACT_ATOMS: atom_id res chain seq x y z
N SER A 1 15.45 -23.20 -5.07
CA SER A 1 16.61 -22.37 -5.45
C SER A 1 16.52 -21.01 -4.78
N ILE A 2 17.64 -20.32 -4.53
CA ILE A 2 17.61 -18.94 -4.01
C ILE A 2 17.57 -18.02 -5.23
N TYR A 3 16.70 -17.01 -5.22
CA TYR A 3 16.53 -16.09 -6.33
C TYR A 3 16.82 -14.65 -5.87
N ILE A 4 17.52 -13.88 -6.68
CA ILE A 4 17.53 -12.41 -6.57
C ILE A 4 16.30 -11.88 -7.31
N ASN A 5 15.56 -10.95 -6.70
CA ASN A 5 14.30 -10.38 -7.22
C ASN A 5 13.26 -11.44 -7.64
N ARG A 6 13.27 -12.62 -6.99
CA ARG A 6 12.43 -13.79 -7.34
C ARG A 6 12.56 -14.31 -8.79
N LYS A 7 13.47 -13.76 -9.60
CA LYS A 7 13.65 -14.07 -11.03
C LYS A 7 15.02 -14.67 -11.35
N TYR A 8 16.09 -14.18 -10.74
CA TYR A 8 17.45 -14.58 -11.10
C TYR A 8 17.96 -15.68 -10.17
N PRO A 9 18.10 -16.93 -10.65
CA PRO A 9 18.54 -18.02 -9.79
C PRO A 9 20.01 -17.82 -9.44
N ILE A 10 20.31 -17.94 -8.15
CA ILE A 10 21.67 -18.18 -7.67
C ILE A 10 21.95 -19.68 -7.85
N SER A 11 23.12 -19.98 -8.43
CA SER A 11 23.60 -21.35 -8.59
C SER A 11 23.59 -22.07 -7.24
N LEU A 12 22.89 -23.21 -7.15
CA LEU A 12 22.90 -24.03 -5.94
C LEU A 12 24.29 -24.61 -5.61
N ARG A 13 25.17 -24.74 -6.62
CA ARG A 13 26.51 -25.29 -6.46
C ARG A 13 27.55 -24.22 -6.13
N ASN A 14 27.40 -23.02 -6.67
CA ASN A 14 28.40 -21.95 -6.59
C ASN A 14 27.81 -20.70 -5.91
N ARG A 15 27.55 -20.81 -4.61
CA ARG A 15 27.02 -19.73 -3.77
C ARG A 15 27.75 -19.66 -2.43
N ASP A 16 27.63 -18.52 -1.75
CA ASP A 16 28.20 -18.28 -0.42
C ASP A 16 29.73 -18.44 -0.40
N ILE A 17 30.39 -18.14 -1.52
CA ILE A 17 31.84 -18.30 -1.68
C ILE A 17 32.52 -17.13 -0.99
N ARG A 18 33.03 -17.34 0.22
CA ARG A 18 33.72 -16.32 1.01
C ARG A 18 35.05 -15.92 0.36
N THR A 19 35.31 -14.61 0.31
CA THR A 19 36.59 -14.03 -0.12
C THR A 19 37.17 -13.15 0.98
N ILE A 20 38.37 -12.60 0.77
CA ILE A 20 39.07 -11.76 1.75
C ILE A 20 38.23 -10.55 2.18
N ASN A 21 37.37 -10.04 1.30
CA ASN A 21 36.61 -8.81 1.47
C ASN A 21 35.14 -8.93 1.09
N GLY A 22 34.57 -10.14 1.06
CA GLY A 22 33.16 -10.30 0.70
C GLY A 22 32.71 -11.73 0.48
N VAL A 23 31.62 -11.86 -0.27
CA VAL A 23 31.00 -13.13 -0.63
C VAL A 23 30.61 -13.09 -2.11
N ILE A 24 30.87 -14.19 -2.83
CA ILE A 24 30.52 -14.35 -4.24
C ILE A 24 29.36 -15.34 -4.35
N HIS A 25 28.35 -14.96 -5.14
CA HIS A 25 27.27 -15.84 -5.59
C HIS A 25 27.29 -15.88 -7.11
N GLN A 26 27.38 -17.07 -7.70
CA GLN A 26 27.27 -17.21 -9.15
C GLN A 26 25.78 -17.14 -9.54
N MET A 27 25.45 -16.22 -10.44
CA MET A 27 24.13 -16.12 -11.05
C MET A 27 24.02 -17.06 -12.26
N GLU A 28 22.85 -17.66 -12.46
CA GLU A 28 22.55 -18.47 -13.65
C GLU A 28 22.15 -17.61 -14.88
N ARG A 29 21.87 -16.32 -14.66
CA ARG A 29 21.54 -15.33 -15.69
C ARG A 29 22.25 -14.00 -15.37
N VAL A 30 22.56 -13.21 -16.40
CA VAL A 30 23.13 -11.86 -16.23
C VAL A 30 22.03 -10.92 -15.74
N ILE A 31 22.29 -10.21 -14.64
CA ILE A 31 21.44 -9.11 -14.19
C ILE A 31 21.93 -7.86 -14.93
N ALA A 32 21.12 -7.31 -15.82
CA ALA A 32 21.43 -6.10 -16.59
C ALA A 32 20.38 -5.01 -16.32
N PRO A 33 20.41 -4.35 -15.15
CA PRO A 33 19.51 -3.24 -14.90
C PRO A 33 19.87 -2.11 -15.86
N ARG A 34 18.87 -1.55 -16.54
CA ARG A 34 19.09 -0.42 -17.43
C ARG A 34 19.21 0.85 -16.60
N GLU A 35 20.34 1.55 -16.72
CA GLU A 35 20.58 2.85 -16.06
C GLU A 35 19.86 4.00 -16.79
N VAL A 36 18.61 3.77 -17.19
CA VAL A 36 17.79 4.74 -17.92
C VAL A 36 16.46 4.95 -17.21
N SER A 37 15.79 6.06 -17.49
CA SER A 37 14.45 6.34 -16.96
C SER A 37 13.36 5.58 -17.73
N LEU A 38 12.18 5.42 -17.14
CA LEU A 38 11.00 4.90 -17.84
C LEU A 38 10.66 5.74 -19.07
N ALA A 39 10.83 7.07 -19.01
CA ALA A 39 10.66 7.93 -20.18
C ALA A 39 11.62 7.57 -21.32
N THR A 40 12.84 7.11 -21.02
CA THR A 40 13.79 6.61 -22.03
C THR A 40 13.31 5.31 -22.63
N ILE A 41 12.88 4.35 -21.80
CA ILE A 41 12.32 3.06 -22.28
C ILE A 41 11.14 3.33 -23.22
N LEU A 42 10.22 4.22 -22.84
CA LEU A 42 9.06 4.56 -23.69
C LEU A 42 9.44 5.24 -25.01
N LYS A 43 10.50 6.07 -25.03
CA LYS A 43 11.00 6.65 -26.28
C LYS A 43 11.57 5.58 -27.21
N GLU A 44 12.29 4.61 -26.66
CA GLU A 44 12.84 3.51 -27.44
C GLU A 44 11.74 2.61 -28.03
N GLN A 45 10.61 2.43 -27.32
CA GLN A 45 9.41 1.81 -27.89
C GLN A 45 8.94 2.58 -29.12
N LEU A 46 8.77 3.89 -29.01
CA LEU A 46 8.31 4.75 -30.11
C LEU A 46 9.25 4.75 -31.33
N GLU A 47 10.55 4.56 -31.10
CA GLU A 47 11.58 4.49 -32.13
C GLU A 47 11.76 3.07 -32.71
N GLY A 48 11.05 2.08 -32.17
CA GLY A 48 11.05 0.69 -32.64
C GLY A 48 12.24 -0.16 -32.17
N TYR A 49 13.02 0.31 -31.18
CA TYR A 49 14.20 -0.41 -30.68
C TYR A 49 13.85 -1.64 -29.84
N GLU A 50 12.69 -1.63 -29.16
CA GLU A 50 12.23 -2.68 -28.24
C GLU A 50 10.71 -2.91 -28.40
N SER A 51 10.19 -2.90 -29.63
CA SER A 51 8.74 -2.90 -29.95
C SER A 51 7.90 -3.94 -29.19
N GLY A 52 6.69 -3.56 -28.78
CA GLY A 52 5.74 -4.39 -28.02
C GLY A 52 4.78 -3.57 -27.16
N TYR A 53 5.09 -2.30 -26.89
CA TYR A 53 4.23 -1.35 -26.14
C TYR A 53 4.23 0.06 -26.77
N VAL A 54 4.38 0.14 -28.10
CA VAL A 54 4.41 1.38 -28.87
C VAL A 54 3.13 2.20 -28.67
N VAL A 55 1.97 1.55 -28.65
CA VAL A 55 0.67 2.23 -28.48
C VAL A 55 0.60 2.89 -27.09
N THR A 56 0.93 2.15 -26.04
CA THR A 56 0.98 2.66 -24.67
C THR A 56 1.97 3.82 -24.53
N ALA A 57 3.17 3.69 -25.11
CA ALA A 57 4.17 4.75 -25.12
C ALA A 57 3.67 6.02 -25.84
N ARG A 58 2.93 5.85 -26.94
CA ARG A 58 2.35 6.96 -27.72
C ARG A 58 1.27 7.71 -26.95
N ILE A 59 0.41 6.99 -26.23
CA ILE A 59 -0.61 7.60 -25.36
C ILE A 59 0.05 8.39 -24.23
N ILE A 60 1.04 7.81 -23.55
CA ILE A 60 1.77 8.47 -22.45
C ILE A 60 2.47 9.75 -22.96
N GLN A 61 3.06 9.71 -24.16
CA GLN A 61 3.65 10.88 -24.81
C GLN A 61 2.59 11.95 -25.13
N ALA A 62 1.46 11.56 -25.71
CA ALA A 62 0.37 12.47 -26.06
C ALA A 62 -0.22 13.17 -24.83
N CYS A 63 -0.37 12.43 -23.72
CA CYS A 63 -0.81 12.97 -22.43
C CYS A 63 0.25 13.81 -21.70
N GLY A 64 1.46 13.96 -22.26
CA GLY A 64 2.51 14.82 -21.70
C GLY A 64 3.16 14.28 -20.43
N LEU A 65 3.16 12.96 -20.23
CA LEU A 65 3.62 12.35 -18.97
C LEU A 65 5.11 11.98 -18.97
N LEU A 66 5.79 12.01 -20.12
CA LEU A 66 7.22 11.66 -20.23
C LEU A 66 8.12 12.49 -19.31
N ASP A 67 7.84 13.78 -19.13
CA ASP A 67 8.63 14.64 -18.24
C ASP A 67 8.50 14.19 -16.78
N THR A 68 7.32 13.72 -16.38
CA THR A 68 7.12 13.16 -15.04
C THR A 68 7.85 11.82 -14.89
N LEU A 69 7.70 10.93 -15.87
CA LEU A 69 8.32 9.61 -15.90
C LEU A 69 9.85 9.64 -16.11
N SER A 70 10.44 10.81 -16.37
CA SER A 70 11.90 10.99 -16.46
C SER A 70 12.55 11.31 -15.12
N LYS A 71 11.77 11.71 -14.10
CA LYS A 71 12.30 12.06 -12.78
C LYS A 71 12.89 10.84 -12.07
N ILE A 72 14.10 10.99 -11.54
CA ILE A 72 14.84 9.91 -10.84
C ILE A 72 15.03 10.25 -9.36
N ARG A 73 15.39 11.50 -9.04
CA ARG A 73 15.80 11.93 -7.70
C ARG A 73 15.44 13.39 -7.45
N ASP A 74 15.23 13.74 -6.20
CA ASP A 74 14.97 15.11 -5.75
C ASP A 74 16.28 15.83 -5.42
N GLU A 75 16.79 16.60 -6.37
CA GLU A 75 18.06 17.32 -6.21
C GLU A 75 18.04 18.35 -5.08
N VAL A 76 16.88 18.85 -4.64
CA VAL A 76 16.81 19.75 -3.46
C VAL A 76 17.18 18.96 -2.21
N TYR A 77 16.59 17.77 -2.03
CA TYR A 77 16.92 16.90 -0.90
C TYR A 77 18.39 16.52 -0.88
N GLU A 78 18.95 16.17 -2.04
CA GLU A 78 20.37 15.79 -2.14
C GLU A 78 21.31 16.92 -1.69
N GLN A 79 21.01 18.18 -2.04
CA GLN A 79 21.80 19.31 -1.59
C GLN A 79 21.68 19.51 -0.06
N LEU A 80 20.47 19.38 0.51
CA LEU A 80 20.26 19.49 1.95
C LEU A 80 21.00 18.39 2.71
N TYR A 81 20.99 17.16 2.20
CA TYR A 81 21.71 16.04 2.79
C TYR A 81 23.23 16.24 2.70
N LEU A 82 23.76 16.60 1.54
CA LEU A 82 25.21 16.83 1.33
C LEU A 82 25.77 18.01 2.15
N THR A 83 24.95 19.02 2.43
CA THR A 83 25.34 20.17 3.25
C THR A 83 25.16 19.93 4.74
N GLY A 84 24.63 18.78 5.14
CA GLY A 84 24.41 18.41 6.54
C GLY A 84 23.20 19.08 7.19
N MET A 85 22.28 19.65 6.40
CA MET A 85 21.02 20.21 6.91
C MET A 85 20.02 19.10 7.27
N ILE A 86 20.08 17.96 6.57
CA ILE A 86 19.36 16.75 6.99
C ILE A 86 20.21 16.01 8.00
N GLU A 87 19.85 16.14 9.27
CA GLU A 87 20.57 15.49 10.36
C GLU A 87 20.05 14.07 10.64
N GLU A 88 20.98 13.19 11.00
CA GLU A 88 20.63 11.98 11.74
C GLU A 88 20.08 12.37 13.11
N LYS A 89 18.88 11.88 13.46
CA LYS A 89 18.26 12.21 14.74
C LYS A 89 18.43 11.02 15.69
N THR A 90 19.07 11.25 16.82
CA THR A 90 18.73 10.46 18.02
C THR A 90 17.37 10.96 18.47
N PRO A 91 16.33 10.12 18.50
CA PRO A 91 15.03 10.56 18.95
C PRO A 91 15.12 11.07 20.39
N ALA A 92 14.33 12.09 20.73
CA ALA A 92 14.30 12.62 22.09
C ALA A 92 14.21 11.48 23.12
N ASN A 93 15.16 11.46 24.06
CA ASN A 93 15.25 10.49 25.16
C ASN A 93 15.53 9.03 24.77
N GLY A 94 15.94 8.73 23.53
CA GLY A 94 16.26 7.35 23.11
C GLY A 94 15.04 6.44 22.90
N LEU A 95 13.84 7.00 22.85
CA LEU A 95 12.59 6.23 22.86
C LEU A 95 12.06 5.85 21.47
N ALA A 96 12.51 6.50 20.40
CA ALA A 96 12.10 6.05 19.06
C ALA A 96 12.91 4.86 18.54
N THR A 97 13.72 4.22 19.38
CA THR A 97 14.35 2.92 19.11
C THR A 97 14.26 2.04 20.36
N MET A 98 14.35 0.71 20.21
CA MET A 98 14.14 -0.21 21.34
C MET A 98 15.19 -0.10 22.47
N ASP A 99 16.36 0.49 22.21
CA ASP A 99 17.51 0.51 23.13
C ASP A 99 18.19 1.88 23.28
N GLY A 100 17.53 3.00 22.96
CA GLY A 100 18.21 4.31 22.95
C GLY A 100 19.15 4.52 21.76
N GLY A 101 19.06 3.65 20.74
CA GLY A 101 19.79 3.73 19.49
C GLY A 101 19.33 4.85 18.54
N TYR A 102 20.04 4.96 17.42
CA TYR A 102 19.86 5.98 16.38
C TYR A 102 18.84 5.54 15.32
N SER A 103 18.11 6.50 14.75
CA SER A 103 17.41 6.34 13.48
C SER A 103 18.15 7.12 12.40
N TYR A 104 18.27 6.55 11.21
CA TYR A 104 18.94 7.22 10.09
C TYR A 104 17.93 8.01 9.24
N ALA A 105 18.40 9.11 8.66
CA ALA A 105 17.67 9.82 7.61
C ALA A 105 17.97 9.16 6.27
N PRO A 106 16.99 8.92 5.38
CA PRO A 106 17.26 8.37 4.06
C PRO A 106 18.32 9.17 3.31
N GLU A 107 19.34 8.53 2.75
CA GLU A 107 20.40 9.25 2.01
C GLU A 107 19.86 9.97 0.77
N HIS A 108 18.78 9.44 0.20
CA HIS A 108 18.17 9.95 -1.02
C HIS A 108 16.67 10.16 -0.87
N ARG A 109 16.12 10.99 -1.76
CA ARG A 109 14.70 11.02 -2.05
C ARG A 109 14.47 10.78 -3.54
N LYS A 110 14.23 9.52 -3.88
CA LYS A 110 14.00 9.06 -5.26
C LYS A 110 12.55 9.23 -5.70
N TYR A 111 12.40 9.47 -7.00
CA TYR A 111 11.13 9.31 -7.72
C TYR A 111 11.10 7.93 -8.37
N GLY A 112 9.93 7.31 -8.38
CA GLY A 112 9.73 6.03 -9.05
C GLY A 112 8.32 5.92 -9.60
N PHE A 113 8.12 5.00 -10.54
CA PHE A 113 6.82 4.77 -11.18
C PHE A 113 6.65 3.29 -11.53
N THR A 114 5.40 2.86 -11.64
CA THR A 114 5.04 1.54 -12.16
C THR A 114 3.95 1.72 -13.21
N ILE A 115 4.19 1.24 -14.42
CA ILE A 115 3.25 1.28 -15.54
C ILE A 115 2.70 -0.12 -15.75
N PHE A 116 1.39 -0.26 -15.80
CA PHE A 116 0.69 -1.48 -16.20
C PHE A 116 0.18 -1.28 -17.62
N ALA A 117 0.81 -1.92 -18.59
CA ALA A 117 0.59 -1.65 -20.02
C ALA A 117 -0.05 -2.85 -20.70
N GLU A 118 -1.05 -2.57 -21.53
CA GLU A 118 -1.50 -3.52 -22.54
C GLU A 118 -0.46 -3.62 -23.66
N SER A 119 -0.33 -4.82 -24.23
CA SER A 119 0.61 -5.08 -25.33
C SER A 119 0.12 -4.50 -26.65
N ASP A 120 1.05 -4.32 -27.59
CA ASP A 120 0.73 -3.91 -28.95
C ASP A 120 -0.16 -4.94 -29.66
N GLU A 121 -0.04 -6.23 -29.34
CA GLU A 121 -0.93 -7.28 -29.88
C GLU A 121 -2.38 -7.05 -29.46
N PHE A 122 -2.61 -6.74 -28.17
CA PHE A 122 -3.94 -6.39 -27.67
C PHE A 122 -4.52 -5.21 -28.45
N TRP A 123 -3.75 -4.13 -28.59
CA TRP A 123 -4.23 -2.92 -29.29
C TRP A 123 -4.51 -3.15 -30.77
N GLN A 124 -3.68 -3.96 -31.44
CA GLN A 124 -3.90 -4.35 -32.84
C GLN A 124 -5.20 -5.12 -33.01
N GLU A 125 -5.50 -6.07 -32.11
CA GLU A 125 -6.76 -6.82 -32.13
C GLU A 125 -7.96 -5.91 -31.83
N ALA A 126 -7.84 -5.07 -30.81
CA ALA A 126 -8.92 -4.20 -30.33
C ALA A 126 -9.30 -3.10 -31.35
N ILE A 127 -8.33 -2.56 -32.09
CA ILE A 127 -8.53 -1.41 -33.00
C ILE A 127 -8.53 -1.85 -34.48
N GLY A 128 -7.92 -2.99 -34.81
CA GLY A 128 -7.84 -3.49 -36.18
C GLY A 128 -6.86 -2.74 -37.08
N LYS A 129 -5.80 -2.16 -36.49
CA LYS A 129 -4.71 -1.47 -37.19
C LYS A 129 -3.35 -1.96 -36.71
N PRO A 130 -2.28 -1.89 -37.52
CA PRO A 130 -0.91 -2.09 -37.03
C PRO A 130 -0.58 -1.14 -35.87
N ALA A 131 0.19 -1.60 -34.88
CA ALA A 131 0.48 -0.84 -33.66
C ALA A 131 1.15 0.52 -33.95
N GLU A 132 2.00 0.56 -34.97
CA GLU A 132 2.66 1.77 -35.46
C GLU A 132 1.68 2.84 -35.96
N ASP A 133 0.51 2.43 -36.47
CA ASP A 133 -0.51 3.29 -37.07
C ASP A 133 -1.63 3.68 -36.11
N ILE A 134 -1.69 3.07 -34.92
CA ILE A 134 -2.70 3.37 -33.90
C ILE A 134 -2.41 4.73 -33.25
N THR A 135 -3.37 5.66 -33.37
CA THR A 135 -3.25 7.02 -32.84
C THR A 135 -3.87 7.16 -31.44
N PRO A 136 -3.50 8.21 -30.66
CA PRO A 136 -4.20 8.54 -29.41
C PRO A 136 -5.73 8.67 -29.58
N GLU A 137 -6.19 9.24 -30.70
CA GLU A 137 -7.60 9.36 -31.04
C GLU A 137 -8.28 8.00 -31.22
N ASP A 138 -7.60 7.03 -31.84
CA ASP A 138 -8.13 5.67 -32.00
C ASP A 138 -8.33 4.99 -30.64
N VAL A 139 -7.35 5.13 -29.74
CA VAL A 139 -7.45 4.56 -28.39
C VAL A 139 -8.53 5.28 -27.59
N GLN A 140 -8.61 6.61 -27.66
CA GLN A 140 -9.69 7.35 -26.99
C GLN A 140 -11.07 6.92 -27.50
N ALA A 141 -11.23 6.70 -28.81
CA ALA A 141 -12.46 6.21 -29.40
C ALA A 141 -12.81 4.79 -28.91
N TRP A 142 -11.82 3.90 -28.82
CA TRP A 142 -11.99 2.57 -28.24
C TRP A 142 -12.41 2.64 -26.77
N VAL A 143 -11.69 3.39 -25.92
CA VAL A 143 -12.02 3.60 -24.50
C VAL A 143 -13.44 4.14 -24.34
N ASN A 144 -13.83 5.11 -25.16
CA ASN A 144 -15.18 5.67 -25.16
C ASN A 144 -16.24 4.63 -25.55
N SER A 145 -15.95 3.76 -26.52
CA SER A 145 -16.84 2.69 -26.95
C SER A 145 -17.08 1.63 -25.86
N GLN A 146 -16.12 1.46 -24.94
CA GLN A 146 -16.27 0.59 -23.76
C GLN A 146 -17.15 1.24 -22.67
N GLY A 147 -17.52 2.51 -22.82
CA GLY A 147 -18.28 3.25 -21.81
C GLY A 147 -17.44 3.61 -20.57
N PHE A 148 -16.11 3.56 -20.67
CA PHE A 148 -15.23 3.96 -19.58
C PHE A 148 -15.28 5.48 -19.38
N TYR A 149 -15.38 5.92 -18.12
CA TYR A 149 -15.38 7.33 -17.72
C TYR A 149 -16.39 8.21 -18.47
N PRO A 150 -17.70 7.95 -18.38
CA PRO A 150 -18.73 8.72 -19.10
C PRO A 150 -18.75 10.22 -18.73
N GLU A 151 -18.13 10.61 -17.61
CA GLU A 151 -17.98 11.99 -17.19
C GLU A 151 -16.80 12.75 -17.86
N ALA A 152 -15.91 12.05 -18.56
CA ALA A 152 -14.70 12.63 -19.12
C ALA A 152 -14.96 13.37 -20.45
N THR A 153 -14.08 14.32 -20.79
CA THR A 153 -14.15 15.02 -22.08
C THR A 153 -13.42 14.24 -23.16
N THR A 154 -13.90 14.29 -24.41
CA THR A 154 -13.30 13.55 -25.54
C THR A 154 -12.62 14.48 -26.55
N GLY A 155 -12.12 15.63 -26.09
CA GLY A 155 -11.36 16.57 -26.93
C GLY A 155 -10.01 16.01 -27.37
N THR A 156 -9.26 16.79 -28.17
CA THR A 156 -7.91 16.42 -28.65
C THR A 156 -6.78 16.98 -27.77
N ASP A 157 -7.10 17.77 -26.74
CA ASP A 157 -6.14 18.17 -25.72
C ASP A 157 -5.97 17.03 -24.70
N PHE A 158 -5.18 16.03 -25.07
CA PHE A 158 -4.91 14.85 -24.25
C PHE A 158 -4.12 15.14 -22.97
N ARG A 159 -3.57 16.35 -22.81
CA ARG A 159 -2.90 16.76 -21.56
C ARG A 159 -3.87 17.27 -20.51
N ASN A 160 -5.11 17.58 -20.89
CA ASN A 160 -6.12 18.04 -19.96
C ASN A 160 -6.50 16.90 -18.99
N PRO A 161 -6.40 17.09 -17.66
CA PRO A 161 -6.74 16.06 -16.69
C PRO A 161 -8.20 15.57 -16.75
N SER A 162 -9.11 16.35 -17.36
CA SER A 162 -10.50 15.95 -17.58
C SER A 162 -10.70 15.10 -18.84
N ASN A 163 -9.70 15.03 -19.72
CA ASN A 163 -9.77 14.27 -20.97
C ASN A 163 -9.83 12.76 -20.69
N LEU A 164 -10.61 12.04 -21.47
CA LEU A 164 -10.86 10.61 -21.35
C LEU A 164 -9.56 9.79 -21.42
N LEU A 165 -8.71 10.08 -22.42
CA LEU A 165 -7.46 9.36 -22.60
C LEU A 165 -6.49 9.62 -21.45
N TYR A 166 -6.41 10.86 -20.96
CA TYR A 166 -5.61 11.20 -19.78
C TYR A 166 -6.08 10.43 -18.53
N GLN A 167 -7.39 10.41 -18.29
CA GLN A 167 -7.98 9.71 -17.15
C GLN A 167 -7.79 8.20 -17.24
N TYR A 168 -7.86 7.64 -18.44
CA TYR A 168 -7.58 6.23 -18.70
C TYR A 168 -6.12 5.89 -18.40
N ILE A 169 -5.16 6.53 -19.07
CA ILE A 169 -3.75 6.15 -18.97
C ILE A 169 -3.17 6.43 -17.58
N THR A 170 -3.60 7.48 -16.90
CA THR A 170 -3.10 7.77 -15.54
C THR A 170 -3.57 6.76 -14.49
N TYR A 171 -4.68 6.05 -14.73
CA TYR A 171 -5.11 4.92 -13.90
C TYR A 171 -4.19 3.70 -14.03
N HIS A 172 -3.43 3.60 -15.11
CA HIS A 172 -2.46 2.53 -15.36
C HIS A 172 -1.08 2.80 -14.73
N ILE A 173 -0.91 3.94 -14.04
CA ILE A 173 0.39 4.37 -13.53
C ILE A 173 0.33 4.61 -12.03
N LEU A 174 1.19 3.94 -11.27
CA LEU A 174 1.44 4.22 -9.87
C LEU A 174 2.62 5.20 -9.72
N PRO A 175 2.55 6.16 -8.78
CA PRO A 175 3.59 7.17 -8.56
C PRO A 175 4.77 6.65 -7.70
N PHE A 176 5.03 5.34 -7.75
CA PHE A 176 6.17 4.72 -7.09
C PHE A 176 6.58 3.42 -7.78
N LYS A 177 7.81 2.99 -7.51
CA LYS A 177 8.41 1.78 -8.03
C LYS A 177 7.96 0.56 -7.21
N LEU A 178 7.29 -0.39 -7.88
CA LEU A 178 6.98 -1.72 -7.35
C LEU A 178 7.83 -2.76 -8.07
N ALA A 179 8.79 -3.34 -7.35
CA ALA A 179 9.54 -4.48 -7.85
C ALA A 179 8.65 -5.74 -7.88
N PRO A 180 8.99 -6.75 -8.72
CA PRO A 180 8.16 -7.95 -8.88
C PRO A 180 7.84 -8.67 -7.56
N ASP A 181 8.78 -8.66 -6.62
CA ASP A 181 8.68 -9.27 -5.30
C ASP A 181 7.97 -8.39 -4.26
N ARG A 182 7.60 -7.17 -4.63
CA ARG A 182 6.91 -6.18 -3.78
C ARG A 182 5.53 -5.77 -4.31
N LEU A 183 5.04 -6.43 -5.36
CA LEU A 183 3.67 -6.20 -5.85
C LEU A 183 2.62 -6.53 -4.77
N VAL A 184 2.87 -7.57 -3.96
CA VAL A 184 2.06 -7.95 -2.79
C VAL A 184 2.98 -8.39 -1.65
N PHE A 185 2.74 -7.89 -0.44
CA PHE A 185 3.53 -8.21 0.76
C PHE A 185 2.93 -9.36 1.57
N HIS A 186 3.28 -10.59 1.23
CA HIS A 186 3.00 -11.77 2.06
C HIS A 186 3.95 -11.84 3.25
N TYR A 187 3.42 -11.88 4.48
CA TYR A 187 4.25 -11.87 5.69
C TYR A 187 3.64 -12.53 6.93
N ASN A 188 2.47 -12.06 7.37
CA ASN A 188 1.85 -12.55 8.60
C ASN A 188 0.37 -12.81 8.44
N GLU A 189 -0.09 -13.04 7.21
CA GLU A 189 -1.43 -13.54 7.00
C GLU A 189 -1.61 -14.96 7.59
N LYS A 190 -2.86 -15.32 7.94
CA LYS A 190 -3.20 -16.58 8.61
C LYS A 190 -2.75 -17.79 7.80
N GLY A 191 -1.78 -18.52 8.36
CA GLY A 191 -1.23 -19.74 7.78
C GLY A 191 0.04 -19.54 6.95
N TYR A 192 0.53 -18.31 6.78
CA TYR A 192 1.78 -18.04 6.08
C TYR A 192 3.00 -18.22 6.98
N ASP A 193 4.04 -18.85 6.43
CA ASP A 193 5.32 -19.07 7.08
C ASP A 193 6.44 -18.37 6.28
N TYR A 194 6.68 -17.11 6.60
CA TYR A 194 7.71 -16.29 5.95
C TYR A 194 9.15 -16.76 6.21
N VAL A 195 9.38 -17.66 7.20
CA VAL A 195 10.73 -18.16 7.53
C VAL A 195 10.97 -19.53 6.91
N GLY A 196 10.09 -20.49 7.18
CA GLY A 196 10.26 -21.87 6.76
C GLY A 196 9.73 -22.15 5.36
N SER A 197 8.80 -21.34 4.82
CA SER A 197 8.20 -21.54 3.50
C SER A 197 7.78 -20.23 2.80
N PRO A 198 8.69 -19.26 2.58
CA PRO A 198 8.40 -17.91 2.06
C PRO A 198 7.84 -17.81 0.63
N GLY A 199 7.54 -18.93 -0.02
CA GLY A 199 6.88 -19.00 -1.32
C GLY A 199 5.55 -19.75 -1.30
N ARG A 200 5.17 -20.33 -0.16
CA ARG A 200 3.89 -21.04 -0.01
C ARG A 200 2.86 -20.05 0.50
N LEU A 201 2.07 -19.51 -0.43
CA LEU A 201 0.94 -18.63 -0.13
C LEU A 201 -0.07 -19.34 0.80
N SER A 202 -0.85 -18.56 1.54
CA SER A 202 -1.88 -19.08 2.47
C SER A 202 -3.25 -18.51 2.14
N ILE A 203 -3.73 -17.48 2.84
CA ILE A 203 -4.95 -16.76 2.47
C ILE A 203 -4.64 -15.60 1.51
N PRO A 204 -5.65 -15.04 0.84
CA PRO A 204 -5.47 -13.88 -0.01
C PRO A 204 -4.87 -12.66 0.70
N VAL A 205 -3.96 -11.97 0.01
CA VAL A 205 -3.37 -10.70 0.43
C VAL A 205 -3.61 -9.64 -0.64
N MET A 206 -3.82 -8.40 -0.21
CA MET A 206 -4.11 -7.31 -1.10
C MET A 206 -3.51 -6.00 -0.61
N GLU A 207 -3.19 -5.15 -1.57
CA GLU A 207 -2.74 -3.77 -1.37
C GLU A 207 -3.67 -2.82 -2.12
N TYR A 208 -3.82 -1.60 -1.60
CA TYR A 208 -4.56 -0.55 -2.28
C TYR A 208 -3.68 0.68 -2.41
N TYR A 209 -3.51 1.12 -3.65
CA TYR A 209 -2.64 2.25 -3.97
C TYR A 209 -3.40 3.34 -4.70
N VAL A 210 -2.90 4.57 -4.58
CA VAL A 210 -3.44 5.71 -5.31
C VAL A 210 -2.69 5.87 -6.63
N THR A 211 -3.41 5.84 -7.75
CA THR A 211 -2.84 6.02 -9.09
C THR A 211 -2.48 7.49 -9.38
N MET A 212 -1.73 7.73 -10.44
CA MET A 212 -1.49 9.07 -10.98
C MET A 212 -2.80 9.71 -11.51
N GLY A 213 -2.73 11.01 -11.79
CA GLY A 213 -3.85 11.78 -12.33
C GLY A 213 -4.93 12.04 -11.27
N LYS A 214 -6.20 11.77 -11.62
CA LYS A 214 -7.30 11.84 -10.65
C LYS A 214 -7.08 10.75 -9.59
N ARG A 215 -7.13 11.13 -8.31
CA ARG A 215 -6.90 10.22 -7.18
C ARG A 215 -7.91 9.06 -7.23
N ARG A 216 -7.44 7.85 -7.50
CA ARG A 216 -8.25 6.63 -7.62
C ARG A 216 -7.56 5.46 -6.96
N LEU A 217 -8.33 4.52 -6.42
CA LEU A 217 -7.78 3.31 -5.84
C LEU A 217 -7.50 2.26 -6.93
N LEU A 218 -6.34 1.65 -6.87
CA LEU A 218 -6.00 0.44 -7.60
C LEU A 218 -5.76 -0.67 -6.58
N LYS A 219 -6.50 -1.77 -6.70
CA LYS A 219 -6.29 -2.96 -5.86
C LYS A 219 -5.26 -3.86 -6.54
N ILE A 220 -4.24 -4.28 -5.80
CA ILE A 220 -3.34 -5.37 -6.20
C ILE A 220 -3.63 -6.56 -5.29
N TYR A 221 -3.73 -7.76 -5.85
CA TYR A 221 -4.22 -8.94 -5.13
C TYR A 221 -3.44 -10.19 -5.53
N GLU A 222 -3.12 -11.04 -4.56
CA GLU A 222 -2.53 -12.36 -4.77
C GLU A 222 -3.07 -13.38 -3.75
N SER A 223 -3.34 -14.59 -4.21
CA SER A 223 -3.81 -15.74 -3.41
C SER A 223 -3.24 -17.02 -3.99
N PRO A 224 -3.24 -18.15 -3.25
CA PRO A 224 -2.87 -19.44 -3.85
C PRO A 224 -3.75 -19.82 -5.06
N GLU A 225 -5.02 -19.44 -5.04
CA GLU A 225 -5.99 -19.81 -6.08
C GLU A 225 -5.94 -18.91 -7.31
N SER A 226 -5.39 -17.70 -7.20
CA SER A 226 -5.32 -16.77 -8.33
C SER A 226 -4.24 -17.10 -9.35
N ASP A 227 -3.24 -17.91 -9.00
CA ASP A 227 -2.09 -18.28 -9.85
C ASP A 227 -1.35 -17.06 -10.45
N GLY A 228 -1.07 -16.10 -9.56
CA GLY A 228 -0.38 -14.86 -9.89
C GLY A 228 -0.99 -13.63 -9.24
N VAL A 229 -0.42 -12.48 -9.60
CA VAL A 229 -0.83 -11.16 -9.13
C VAL A 229 -1.86 -10.57 -10.08
N TYR A 230 -2.93 -10.00 -9.54
CA TYR A 230 -3.99 -9.36 -10.31
C TYR A 230 -4.26 -7.93 -9.83
N LEU A 231 -4.59 -7.07 -10.79
CA LEU A 231 -5.15 -5.75 -10.56
C LEU A 231 -6.67 -5.84 -10.54
N ASN A 232 -7.33 -5.19 -9.58
CA ASN A 232 -8.80 -5.10 -9.48
C ASN A 232 -9.52 -6.46 -9.53
N ARG A 233 -8.94 -7.49 -8.91
CA ARG A 233 -9.61 -8.78 -8.67
C ARG A 233 -10.53 -8.68 -7.45
N PHE A 234 -11.77 -9.15 -7.56
CA PHE A 234 -12.77 -9.16 -6.48
C PHE A 234 -13.38 -10.56 -6.32
N PRO A 235 -12.64 -11.50 -5.73
CA PRO A 235 -13.10 -12.87 -5.59
C PRO A 235 -14.09 -13.04 -4.44
N ILE A 236 -14.76 -14.18 -4.44
CA ILE A 236 -15.53 -14.68 -3.31
C ILE A 236 -14.57 -15.46 -2.41
N THR A 237 -14.50 -15.09 -1.14
CA THR A 237 -13.69 -15.80 -0.14
C THR A 237 -14.59 -16.51 0.86
N ASP A 238 -14.10 -17.61 1.42
CA ASP A 238 -14.74 -18.28 2.56
C ASP A 238 -14.42 -17.52 3.85
N ASN A 239 -15.06 -16.36 4.01
CA ASN A 239 -14.88 -15.43 5.12
C ASN A 239 -15.91 -15.64 6.25
N SER A 240 -16.57 -16.79 6.32
CA SER A 240 -17.42 -17.11 7.47
C SER A 240 -16.60 -17.16 8.77
N ARG A 241 -17.25 -17.09 9.94
CA ARG A 241 -16.55 -17.12 11.25
C ARG A 241 -15.65 -18.35 11.42
N HIS A 242 -16.08 -19.49 10.87
CA HIS A 242 -15.32 -20.76 10.85
C HIS A 242 -14.72 -21.07 9.49
N GLY A 243 -14.68 -20.07 8.61
CA GLY A 243 -14.19 -20.20 7.25
C GLY A 243 -12.69 -20.47 7.19
N THR A 244 -12.24 -20.80 6.01
CA THR A 244 -10.82 -21.01 5.70
C THR A 244 -10.10 -19.71 5.35
N GLY A 245 -10.85 -18.67 4.96
CA GLY A 245 -10.32 -17.41 4.43
C GLY A 245 -9.82 -17.50 2.99
N HIS A 246 -9.83 -18.70 2.40
CA HIS A 246 -9.38 -18.94 1.02
C HIS A 246 -10.36 -18.38 -0.01
N GLU A 247 -9.85 -18.08 -1.19
CA GLU A 247 -10.68 -17.83 -2.36
C GLU A 247 -11.41 -19.11 -2.77
N ILE A 248 -12.73 -19.04 -2.94
CA ILE A 248 -13.59 -20.19 -3.31
C ILE A 248 -14.21 -20.03 -4.70
N GLY A 249 -14.04 -18.87 -5.32
CA GLY A 249 -14.51 -18.58 -6.66
C GLY A 249 -14.33 -17.12 -7.04
N CYS A 250 -14.49 -16.82 -8.32
CA CYS A 250 -14.44 -15.45 -8.82
C CYS A 250 -15.36 -15.34 -10.05
N ASP A 251 -16.29 -14.39 -10.01
CA ASP A 251 -17.16 -14.12 -11.15
C ASP A 251 -16.33 -13.59 -12.33
N GLN A 252 -16.75 -13.90 -13.57
CA GLN A 252 -15.98 -13.58 -14.77
C GLN A 252 -15.66 -12.08 -14.91
N ASP A 253 -16.58 -11.21 -14.48
CA ASP A 253 -16.46 -9.75 -14.50
C ASP A 253 -15.62 -9.19 -13.33
N LYS A 254 -15.14 -10.05 -12.43
CA LYS A 254 -14.36 -9.69 -11.24
C LYS A 254 -12.96 -10.29 -11.20
N VAL A 255 -12.55 -10.99 -12.26
CA VAL A 255 -11.24 -11.66 -12.36
C VAL A 255 -10.09 -10.65 -12.27
N GLY A 256 -10.29 -9.44 -12.81
CA GLY A 256 -9.27 -8.40 -12.88
C GLY A 256 -8.23 -8.64 -13.98
N ALA A 257 -7.15 -7.86 -13.95
CA ALA A 257 -6.06 -7.97 -14.93
C ALA A 257 -4.83 -8.64 -14.31
N ARG A 258 -4.37 -9.75 -14.90
CA ARG A 258 -3.16 -10.46 -14.45
C ARG A 258 -1.94 -9.62 -14.79
N VAL A 259 -1.03 -9.46 -13.83
CA VAL A 259 0.27 -8.79 -14.03
C VAL A 259 1.31 -9.83 -14.41
N MET A 260 1.89 -9.71 -15.61
CA MET A 260 2.88 -10.66 -16.13
C MET A 260 4.28 -10.41 -15.55
N ARG A 261 4.42 -10.54 -14.22
CA ARG A 261 5.68 -10.26 -13.51
C ARG A 261 6.80 -11.27 -13.81
N GLU A 262 6.42 -12.44 -14.30
CA GLU A 262 7.29 -13.55 -14.68
C GLU A 262 7.80 -13.49 -16.12
N ASP A 263 7.41 -12.46 -16.89
CA ASP A 263 7.90 -12.27 -18.25
C ASP A 263 9.43 -12.28 -18.29
N GLU A 264 9.98 -13.11 -19.18
CA GLU A 264 11.42 -13.24 -19.39
C GLU A 264 12.04 -11.91 -19.80
N ASP A 265 11.32 -11.09 -20.56
CA ASP A 265 11.78 -9.80 -21.09
C ASP A 265 11.47 -8.59 -20.20
N LEU A 266 10.90 -8.79 -19.00
CA LEU A 266 10.65 -7.70 -18.04
C LEU A 266 11.89 -6.85 -17.73
N ASP A 267 13.09 -7.42 -17.84
CA ASP A 267 14.35 -6.73 -17.55
C ASP A 267 14.62 -5.60 -18.55
N LYS A 268 14.22 -5.80 -19.82
CA LYS A 268 14.31 -4.79 -20.88
C LYS A 268 13.39 -3.59 -20.60
N ARG A 269 12.34 -3.84 -19.81
CA ARG A 269 11.27 -2.92 -19.40
C ARG A 269 11.43 -2.44 -17.95
N THR A 270 12.56 -2.77 -17.33
CA THR A 270 12.96 -2.30 -16.01
C THR A 270 13.87 -1.08 -16.17
N ALA A 271 13.47 0.03 -15.54
CA ALA A 271 14.20 1.29 -15.53
C ALA A 271 14.78 1.57 -14.15
N LEU A 272 15.70 2.53 -14.08
CA LEU A 272 16.24 3.02 -12.81
C LEU A 272 15.12 3.49 -11.86
N ASN A 273 14.17 4.25 -12.40
CA ASN A 273 13.04 4.84 -11.69
C ASN A 273 11.73 4.07 -11.87
N GLY A 274 11.73 2.78 -12.24
CA GLY A 274 10.46 2.06 -12.32
C GLY A 274 10.41 0.78 -13.14
N TYR A 275 9.20 0.28 -13.30
CA TYR A 275 8.88 -0.92 -14.07
C TYR A 275 7.72 -0.65 -15.03
N LEU A 276 7.78 -1.26 -16.21
CA LEU A 276 6.62 -1.42 -17.09
C LEU A 276 6.27 -2.91 -17.13
N TYR A 277 5.11 -3.25 -16.58
CA TYR A 277 4.55 -4.59 -16.57
C TYR A 277 3.53 -4.73 -17.69
N GLU A 278 3.49 -5.90 -18.31
CA GLU A 278 2.36 -6.26 -19.15
C GLU A 278 1.17 -6.69 -18.28
N ILE A 279 -0.04 -6.34 -18.72
CA ILE A 279 -1.29 -6.83 -18.14
C ILE A 279 -2.13 -7.59 -19.15
N SER A 280 -2.86 -8.60 -18.68
CA SER A 280 -3.66 -9.49 -19.53
C SER A 280 -4.90 -8.84 -20.16
N THR A 281 -5.38 -7.74 -19.58
CA THR A 281 -6.56 -7.00 -20.05
C THR A 281 -6.46 -5.54 -19.56
N PRO A 282 -6.99 -4.57 -20.31
CA PRO A 282 -7.16 -3.20 -19.83
C PRO A 282 -7.77 -3.08 -18.45
N ILE A 283 -7.35 -2.05 -17.71
CA ILE A 283 -7.98 -1.65 -16.44
C ILE A 283 -8.64 -0.28 -16.56
N ALA A 284 -9.80 -0.12 -15.94
CA ALA A 284 -10.48 1.18 -15.86
C ALA A 284 -11.08 1.36 -14.47
N TYR A 285 -11.13 2.61 -14.00
CA TYR A 285 -11.84 2.97 -12.79
C TYR A 285 -13.30 3.32 -13.11
N ASP A 286 -13.95 2.37 -13.77
CA ASP A 286 -15.32 2.46 -14.25
C ASP A 286 -16.35 2.28 -13.11
N GLU A 287 -17.64 2.23 -13.44
CA GLU A 287 -18.67 2.02 -12.43
C GLU A 287 -18.58 0.63 -11.77
N ALA A 288 -18.27 -0.43 -12.52
CA ALA A 288 -18.15 -1.77 -11.98
C ALA A 288 -17.02 -1.87 -10.95
N THR A 289 -15.83 -1.38 -11.28
CA THR A 289 -14.68 -1.35 -10.38
C THR A 289 -14.97 -0.54 -9.12
N ARG A 290 -15.57 0.65 -9.26
CA ARG A 290 -15.96 1.48 -8.11
C ARG A 290 -16.99 0.79 -7.22
N ASN A 291 -17.97 0.11 -7.80
CA ASN A 291 -19.00 -0.63 -7.06
C ASN A 291 -18.39 -1.82 -6.30
N ASN A 292 -17.47 -2.57 -6.92
CA ASN A 292 -16.79 -3.69 -6.27
C ASN A 292 -15.89 -3.22 -5.11
N LEU A 293 -15.14 -2.12 -5.30
CA LEU A 293 -14.37 -1.49 -4.22
C LEU A 293 -15.28 -0.98 -3.10
N ALA A 294 -16.41 -0.37 -3.43
CA ALA A 294 -17.41 0.11 -2.45
C ALA A 294 -18.18 -1.00 -1.73
N ARG A 295 -17.95 -2.27 -2.09
CA ARG A 295 -18.46 -3.48 -1.42
C ARG A 295 -17.35 -4.32 -0.82
N THR A 296 -16.18 -3.73 -0.61
CA THR A 296 -15.03 -4.36 0.01
C THR A 296 -14.62 -3.56 1.24
N ARG A 297 -14.22 -4.23 2.32
CA ARG A 297 -13.49 -3.57 3.42
C ARG A 297 -12.08 -3.27 2.92
N ILE A 298 -11.78 -2.00 2.69
CA ILE A 298 -10.49 -1.54 2.17
C ILE A 298 -9.55 -1.33 3.35
N ARG A 299 -8.70 -2.31 3.64
CA ARG A 299 -7.66 -2.25 4.67
C ARG A 299 -6.34 -1.84 4.02
N MET A 300 -5.75 -0.75 4.50
CA MET A 300 -4.53 -0.18 3.94
C MET A 300 -3.48 -0.02 5.02
N ASP A 301 -2.37 -0.73 4.85
CA ASP A 301 -1.12 -0.46 5.56
C ASP A 301 -0.75 1.02 5.39
N CYS A 302 -0.39 1.66 6.49
CA CYS A 302 -0.09 3.08 6.46
C CYS A 302 1.11 3.44 5.59
N MET A 303 2.07 2.53 5.42
CA MET A 303 3.22 2.73 4.55
C MET A 303 2.83 2.72 3.07
N SER A 304 1.66 2.18 2.71
CA SER A 304 1.09 2.29 1.36
C SER A 304 0.66 3.73 1.01
N PHE A 305 0.60 4.64 1.98
CA PHE A 305 0.27 6.05 1.73
C PHE A 305 1.46 6.89 1.26
N PHE A 306 2.68 6.35 1.36
CA PHE A 306 3.91 7.12 1.18
C PHE A 306 4.73 6.59 0.00
N PRO A 307 4.51 7.08 -1.23
CA PRO A 307 5.31 6.69 -2.40
C PRO A 307 6.82 6.73 -2.16
N GLU A 308 7.29 7.70 -1.38
CA GLU A 308 8.71 7.89 -1.06
C GLU A 308 9.34 6.69 -0.33
N VAL A 309 8.60 5.98 0.53
CA VAL A 309 9.13 4.82 1.28
C VAL A 309 9.30 3.59 0.40
N MET A 310 8.50 3.49 -0.68
CA MET A 310 8.65 2.46 -1.69
C MET A 310 9.79 2.81 -2.67
N ASN A 311 9.84 4.06 -3.12
CA ASN A 311 10.85 4.53 -4.10
C ASN A 311 12.29 4.47 -3.58
N ASN A 312 12.47 4.59 -2.27
CA ASN A 312 13.79 4.56 -1.64
C ASN A 312 14.12 3.20 -1.02
N ASP A 313 13.36 2.15 -1.37
CA ASP A 313 13.55 0.81 -0.83
C ASP A 313 13.62 0.82 0.71
N ILE A 314 12.64 1.42 1.39
CA ILE A 314 12.60 1.51 2.86
C ILE A 314 11.59 0.50 3.44
N ARG A 315 10.41 0.38 2.82
CA ARG A 315 9.35 -0.52 3.31
C ARG A 315 9.75 -1.99 3.16
N ARG A 316 9.65 -2.75 4.26
CA ARG A 316 9.79 -4.22 4.28
C ARG A 316 11.07 -4.79 3.65
N VAL A 317 12.17 -4.02 3.71
CA VAL A 317 13.52 -4.49 3.39
C VAL A 317 13.98 -5.53 4.42
N PRO A 318 14.68 -6.61 4.03
CA PRO A 318 15.18 -7.63 4.95
C PRO A 318 16.40 -7.19 5.78
N LEU A 319 16.32 -6.04 6.46
CA LEU A 319 17.37 -5.51 7.34
C LEU A 319 17.22 -6.07 8.75
N THR A 320 18.28 -6.68 9.28
CA THR A 320 18.27 -7.31 10.61
C THR A 320 19.17 -6.62 11.63
N ASP A 321 20.00 -5.68 11.20
CA ASP A 321 20.88 -4.93 12.10
C ASP A 321 20.13 -3.73 12.69
N ALA A 322 20.27 -3.52 14.00
CA ALA A 322 19.42 -2.58 14.72
C ALA A 322 19.48 -1.13 14.18
N PRO A 323 20.65 -0.54 13.85
CA PRO A 323 20.71 0.86 13.38
C PRO A 323 19.96 1.10 12.07
N HIS A 324 19.99 0.16 11.12
CA HIS A 324 19.34 0.34 9.82
C HIS A 324 17.88 -0.14 9.80
N GLN A 325 17.33 -0.60 10.93
CA GLN A 325 15.91 -0.93 11.02
C GLN A 325 15.03 0.28 11.36
N TRP A 326 15.61 1.39 11.84
CA TRP A 326 14.88 2.60 12.24
C TRP A 326 15.16 3.73 11.27
N VAL A 327 14.11 4.22 10.62
CA VAL A 327 14.19 5.32 9.65
C VAL A 327 13.36 6.47 10.18
N HIS A 328 13.96 7.66 10.32
CA HIS A 328 13.18 8.88 10.53
C HIS A 328 13.08 9.65 9.22
N PHE A 329 11.97 10.34 9.05
CA PHE A 329 11.72 11.15 7.86
C PHE A 329 11.79 12.62 8.24
N PRO A 330 12.61 13.45 7.56
CA PRO A 330 12.62 14.87 7.82
C PRO A 330 11.28 15.47 7.37
N ASP A 331 10.54 15.98 8.33
CA ASP A 331 9.26 16.67 8.15
C ASP A 331 9.21 17.82 9.15
N ASP A 332 10.06 18.82 8.92
CA ASP A 332 10.18 20.03 9.73
C ASP A 332 10.16 21.27 8.82
N ALA A 333 10.48 22.44 9.37
CA ALA A 333 10.40 23.70 8.65
C ALA A 333 11.32 23.75 7.41
N GLU A 334 12.37 22.92 7.35
CA GLU A 334 13.35 22.96 6.28
C GLU A 334 12.92 22.13 5.07
N TYR A 335 12.38 20.93 5.31
CA TYR A 335 12.03 20.02 4.24
C TYR A 335 10.94 19.03 4.62
N LYS A 336 10.07 18.74 3.64
CA LYS A 336 8.99 17.77 3.73
C LYS A 336 9.33 16.53 2.90
N TYR A 337 9.85 15.49 3.55
CA TYR A 337 10.24 14.26 2.86
C TYR A 337 9.05 13.46 2.36
N ILE A 338 8.05 13.27 3.22
CA ILE A 338 6.83 12.50 2.93
C ILE A 338 5.70 13.47 2.56
N GLY A 339 5.28 13.49 1.29
CA GLY A 339 4.28 14.46 0.81
C GLY A 339 2.92 14.36 1.52
N ASN A 340 2.53 13.15 1.94
CA ASN A 340 1.22 12.84 2.53
C ASN A 340 1.18 12.89 4.07
N LEU A 341 2.26 13.33 4.72
CA LEU A 341 2.37 13.48 6.17
C LEU A 341 2.62 14.95 6.52
N SER A 342 2.17 15.41 7.68
CA SER A 342 2.65 16.66 8.28
C SER A 342 2.71 16.48 9.78
N ILE A 343 3.85 16.79 10.39
CA ILE A 343 4.04 16.75 11.84
C ILE A 343 4.32 18.14 12.39
N ASN A 344 4.00 18.37 13.67
CA ASN A 344 4.38 19.61 14.34
C ASN A 344 5.86 19.61 14.74
N GLU A 345 6.38 20.81 15.03
CA GLU A 345 7.70 20.98 15.61
C GLU A 345 7.83 20.23 16.95
N GLY A 346 9.00 19.64 17.20
CA GLY A 346 9.27 18.83 18.40
C GLY A 346 8.78 17.39 18.32
N SER A 347 8.33 16.95 17.14
CA SER A 347 7.91 15.58 16.88
C SER A 347 8.87 14.87 15.95
N THR A 348 9.06 13.58 16.19
CA THR A 348 9.90 12.73 15.33
C THR A 348 9.07 11.56 14.85
N PHE A 349 8.79 11.52 13.55
CA PHE A 349 8.12 10.40 12.89
C PHE A 349 9.14 9.34 12.47
N VAL A 350 8.90 8.08 12.87
CA VAL A 350 9.84 6.98 12.71
C VAL A 350 9.13 5.74 12.17
N TYR A 351 9.72 5.13 11.16
CA TYR A 351 9.38 3.80 10.69
C TYR A 351 10.38 2.79 11.25
N TYR A 352 9.84 1.70 11.80
CA TYR A 352 10.58 0.54 12.23
C TYR A 352 10.24 -0.62 11.31
N ASN A 353 11.20 -1.03 10.49
CA ASN A 353 11.00 -2.11 9.54
C ASN A 353 10.70 -3.45 10.25
N ALA A 354 11.32 -3.67 11.42
CA ALA A 354 11.08 -4.85 12.26
C ALA A 354 11.18 -6.20 11.53
N TYR A 355 11.99 -6.29 10.46
CA TYR A 355 12.20 -7.56 9.77
C TYR A 355 12.73 -8.64 10.73
N ASN A 356 12.15 -9.85 10.66
CA ASN A 356 12.36 -10.97 11.60
C ASN A 356 11.92 -10.73 13.05
N TYR A 357 11.38 -9.55 13.38
CA TYR A 357 10.69 -9.36 14.63
C TYR A 357 9.28 -9.90 14.54
N LYS A 358 8.89 -10.56 15.62
CA LYS A 358 7.70 -11.39 15.69
C LYS A 358 6.46 -10.60 16.15
N PHE A 359 6.27 -9.39 15.63
CA PHE A 359 5.16 -8.52 16.04
C PHE A 359 3.83 -8.92 15.41
N GLY A 360 2.75 -8.35 15.95
CA GLY A 360 1.40 -8.53 15.45
C GLY A 360 0.93 -7.38 14.55
N SER A 361 1.79 -6.49 14.08
CA SER A 361 1.44 -5.46 13.08
C SER A 361 1.18 -6.09 11.71
N LEU A 362 0.32 -5.50 10.88
CA LEU A 362 0.21 -5.86 9.48
C LEU A 362 1.59 -5.71 8.84
N CYS A 363 2.02 -6.67 8.01
CA CYS A 363 3.38 -6.71 7.45
C CYS A 363 4.52 -6.75 8.50
N GLY A 364 4.22 -6.81 9.80
CA GLY A 364 5.20 -6.92 10.89
C GLY A 364 6.07 -5.70 11.16
N ASP A 365 5.83 -4.60 10.46
CA ASP A 365 6.55 -3.35 10.66
C ASP A 365 5.80 -2.44 11.65
N GLU A 366 6.35 -1.27 11.94
CA GLU A 366 5.76 -0.35 12.90
C GLU A 366 6.01 1.10 12.51
N VAL A 367 4.95 1.90 12.52
CA VAL A 367 5.04 3.35 12.37
C VAL A 367 4.76 4.01 13.71
N LYS A 368 5.65 4.90 14.13
CA LYS A 368 5.52 5.62 15.40
C LYS A 368 5.91 7.08 15.29
N CYS A 369 5.49 7.84 16.29
CA CYS A 369 5.91 9.22 16.48
C CYS A 369 6.15 9.46 17.97
N VAL A 370 7.21 10.20 18.30
CA VAL A 370 7.58 10.55 19.67
C VAL A 370 7.72 12.06 19.81
N GLY A 371 7.89 12.55 21.04
CA GLY A 371 7.84 13.97 21.35
C GLY A 371 6.41 14.42 21.66
N ARG A 372 6.13 15.71 21.55
CA ARG A 372 4.79 16.27 21.72
C ARG A 372 3.99 16.15 20.43
N TRP A 373 3.73 14.90 20.05
CA TRP A 373 3.30 14.55 18.71
C TRP A 373 1.90 15.07 18.36
N GLU A 374 1.86 15.70 17.19
CA GLU A 374 0.69 16.07 16.41
C GLU A 374 1.04 15.77 14.95
N LEU A 375 0.23 14.93 14.32
CA LEU A 375 0.49 14.42 12.98
C LEU A 375 -0.79 14.39 12.16
N VAL A 376 -0.66 14.68 10.87
CA VAL A 376 -1.77 14.73 9.91
C VAL A 376 -1.43 13.89 8.68
N PHE A 377 -2.26 12.89 8.40
CA PHE A 377 -2.17 12.08 7.19
C PHE A 377 -3.17 12.54 6.14
N THR A 378 -2.72 12.60 4.90
CA THR A 378 -3.61 12.66 3.73
C THR A 378 -4.07 11.26 3.40
N LEU A 379 -5.36 10.97 3.55
CA LEU A 379 -5.89 9.63 3.33
C LEU A 379 -6.18 9.35 1.86
N PRO A 380 -6.07 8.09 1.37
CA PRO A 380 -6.52 7.70 0.04
C PRO A 380 -8.00 8.05 -0.22
N PRO A 381 -8.42 8.23 -1.48
CA PRO A 381 -9.81 8.53 -1.81
C PRO A 381 -10.72 7.34 -1.49
N VAL A 382 -12.00 7.60 -1.20
CA VAL A 382 -13.02 6.54 -1.23
C VAL A 382 -13.38 6.21 -2.68
N PRO A 383 -13.84 4.97 -2.97
CA PRO A 383 -14.12 4.59 -4.35
C PRO A 383 -15.40 5.17 -4.94
N LYS A 384 -16.40 5.42 -4.08
CA LYS A 384 -17.71 5.94 -4.46
C LYS A 384 -18.21 6.85 -3.34
N GLN A 385 -19.13 7.75 -3.68
CA GLN A 385 -19.83 8.49 -2.65
C GLN A 385 -20.68 7.51 -1.83
N GLY A 386 -20.56 7.58 -0.50
CA GLY A 386 -21.24 6.65 0.38
C GLY A 386 -20.94 6.94 1.85
N THR A 387 -21.66 6.26 2.74
CA THR A 387 -21.35 6.33 4.18
C THR A 387 -20.34 5.25 4.53
N TYR A 388 -19.23 5.66 5.15
CA TYR A 388 -18.14 4.77 5.53
C TYR A 388 -17.88 4.89 7.03
N GLU A 389 -17.53 3.76 7.64
CA GLU A 389 -16.71 3.75 8.84
C GLU A 389 -15.25 3.92 8.44
N VAL A 390 -14.57 4.91 9.04
CA VAL A 390 -13.12 5.01 8.99
C VAL A 390 -12.57 4.42 10.27
N ARG A 391 -11.74 3.39 10.16
CA ARG A 391 -11.27 2.61 11.30
C ARG A 391 -9.76 2.61 11.40
N TYR A 392 -9.27 2.48 12.62
CA TYR A 392 -7.87 2.59 12.96
C TYR A 392 -7.43 1.43 13.84
N ARG A 393 -6.35 0.75 13.47
CA ARG A 393 -5.82 -0.35 14.28
C ARG A 393 -4.94 0.14 15.41
N ILE A 394 -5.09 -0.50 16.56
CA ILE A 394 -4.32 -0.23 17.78
C ILE A 394 -3.67 -1.53 18.22
N LEU A 395 -2.33 -1.53 18.30
CA LEU A 395 -1.54 -2.50 19.05
C LEU A 395 -1.03 -1.81 20.30
N THR A 396 -1.48 -2.27 21.46
CA THR A 396 -1.13 -1.63 22.72
C THR A 396 0.22 -2.05 23.25
N ASN A 397 0.90 -1.10 23.88
CA ASN A 397 2.05 -1.33 24.73
C ASN A 397 2.11 -0.24 25.83
N SER A 398 2.96 -0.43 26.83
CA SER A 398 3.09 0.52 27.96
C SER A 398 3.74 1.86 27.58
N ASN A 399 4.38 1.94 26.41
CA ASN A 399 5.05 3.16 25.95
C ASN A 399 4.09 4.08 25.18
N ARG A 400 2.90 3.62 24.77
CA ARG A 400 1.98 4.43 23.97
C ARG A 400 1.39 5.61 24.76
N GLY A 401 0.90 6.60 24.03
CA GLY A 401 0.17 7.74 24.59
C GLY A 401 -1.35 7.64 24.54
N VAL A 402 -1.99 8.75 24.89
CA VAL A 402 -3.43 8.96 24.70
C VAL A 402 -3.63 9.89 23.51
N ALA A 403 -4.38 9.43 22.51
CA ALA A 403 -4.56 10.12 21.24
C ALA A 403 -5.95 10.74 21.12
N GLN A 404 -6.02 12.03 20.81
CA GLN A 404 -7.22 12.64 20.25
C GLN A 404 -7.17 12.54 18.72
N PHE A 405 -8.21 11.96 18.13
CA PHE A 405 -8.38 11.90 16.68
C PHE A 405 -9.19 13.10 16.17
N PHE A 406 -8.89 13.54 14.96
CA PHE A 406 -9.63 14.55 14.20
C PHE A 406 -9.76 14.08 12.77
N PHE A 407 -10.91 14.31 12.14
CA PHE A 407 -11.19 13.86 10.78
C PHE A 407 -11.94 14.93 10.00
N GLY A 408 -11.53 15.19 8.76
CA GLY A 408 -12.24 16.13 7.90
C GLY A 408 -11.57 16.33 6.54
N ASP A 409 -12.17 17.19 5.72
CA ASP A 409 -11.68 17.57 4.38
C ASP A 409 -10.94 18.93 4.37
N ARG A 410 -10.75 19.53 5.56
CA ARG A 410 -9.99 20.79 5.75
C ARG A 410 -8.95 20.64 6.84
N ILE A 411 -7.67 20.71 6.46
CA ILE A 411 -6.55 20.41 7.35
C ILE A 411 -6.49 21.29 8.61
N ASP A 412 -6.90 22.56 8.49
CA ASP A 412 -6.81 23.61 9.50
C ASP A 412 -8.02 23.65 10.46
N ALA A 413 -9.09 22.92 10.12
CA ALA A 413 -10.36 23.01 10.84
C ALA A 413 -11.11 21.66 10.88
N MET A 414 -10.37 20.57 11.12
CA MET A 414 -10.96 19.25 11.36
C MET A 414 -11.62 19.20 12.75
N PRO A 415 -12.88 18.75 12.84
CA PRO A 415 -13.51 18.48 14.13
C PRO A 415 -12.85 17.29 14.83
N ALA A 416 -12.93 17.27 16.16
CA ALA A 416 -12.56 16.11 16.95
C ALA A 416 -13.47 14.92 16.60
N ALA A 417 -12.85 13.76 16.34
CA ALA A 417 -13.52 12.51 16.01
C ALA A 417 -13.61 11.63 17.26
N GLY A 418 -14.63 11.90 18.08
CA GLY A 418 -14.85 11.21 19.36
C GLY A 418 -13.95 11.71 20.49
N ILE A 419 -13.92 10.96 21.59
CA ILE A 419 -13.11 11.25 22.78
C ILE A 419 -11.67 10.74 22.61
N PRO A 420 -10.69 11.24 23.39
CA PRO A 420 -9.34 10.70 23.40
C PRO A 420 -9.31 9.21 23.72
N VAL A 421 -8.46 8.46 23.03
CA VAL A 421 -8.30 7.01 23.18
C VAL A 421 -6.97 6.70 23.85
N ASN A 422 -6.99 5.91 24.92
CA ASN A 422 -5.77 5.43 25.57
C ASN A 422 -5.19 4.25 24.80
N LEU A 423 -4.11 4.48 24.06
CA LEU A 423 -3.47 3.47 23.22
C LEU A 423 -2.66 2.44 24.03
N THR A 424 -2.60 2.56 25.36
CA THR A 424 -1.89 1.61 26.24
C THR A 424 -2.76 0.44 26.70
N LEU A 425 -4.09 0.56 26.64
CA LEU A 425 -5.00 -0.38 27.32
C LEU A 425 -5.69 -1.38 26.37
N GLY A 426 -6.16 -0.92 25.21
CA GLY A 426 -6.80 -1.80 24.24
C GLY A 426 -8.05 -2.42 24.85
N GLY A 427 -8.27 -3.72 24.63
CA GLY A 427 -9.38 -4.49 25.22
C GLY A 427 -9.29 -4.69 26.73
N VAL A 428 -8.21 -4.27 27.41
CA VAL A 428 -8.17 -4.20 28.88
C VAL A 428 -9.05 -3.04 29.39
N ASP A 429 -9.19 -1.98 28.60
CA ASP A 429 -10.02 -0.84 28.99
C ASP A 429 -11.50 -1.25 28.98
N PRO A 430 -12.22 -1.14 30.11
CA PRO A 430 -13.64 -1.48 30.19
C PRO A 430 -14.50 -0.70 29.18
N ILE A 431 -14.06 0.50 28.75
CA ILE A 431 -14.79 1.28 27.74
C ILE A 431 -14.86 0.57 26.39
N THR A 432 -13.95 -0.37 26.11
CA THR A 432 -13.99 -1.12 24.86
C THR A 432 -15.15 -2.10 24.83
N GLY A 433 -15.57 -2.64 25.97
CA GLY A 433 -16.53 -3.75 26.02
C GLY A 433 -15.97 -5.06 25.44
N TRP A 434 -14.64 -5.21 25.37
CA TRP A 434 -14.01 -6.42 24.84
C TRP A 434 -14.39 -7.64 25.68
N MET A 435 -14.81 -8.71 25.01
CA MET A 435 -15.03 -10.03 25.59
C MET A 435 -14.35 -11.08 24.73
N GLU A 436 -13.93 -12.16 25.37
CA GLU A 436 -13.34 -13.32 24.69
C GLU A 436 -14.38 -14.00 23.79
N ASP A 437 -13.97 -14.50 22.62
CA ASP A 437 -14.85 -15.38 21.82
C ASP A 437 -14.96 -16.74 22.55
N THR A 438 -16.16 -17.24 22.73
CA THR A 438 -16.43 -18.56 23.32
C THR A 438 -15.93 -19.70 22.44
N GLY A 439 -15.78 -19.45 21.13
CA GLY A 439 -15.35 -20.43 20.12
C GLY A 439 -16.34 -21.57 19.91
N THR A 440 -17.51 -21.50 20.53
CA THR A 440 -18.54 -22.55 20.52
C THR A 440 -19.95 -22.01 20.38
N ASP A 441 -20.20 -20.74 20.70
CA ASP A 441 -21.47 -20.04 20.57
C ASP A 441 -21.30 -18.79 19.70
N ASP A 442 -21.59 -18.95 18.40
CA ASP A 442 -21.42 -17.88 17.41
C ASP A 442 -22.36 -16.70 17.65
N ASP A 443 -23.56 -16.94 18.19
CA ASP A 443 -24.54 -15.89 18.48
C ASP A 443 -24.07 -15.04 19.66
N ALA A 444 -23.55 -15.68 20.71
CA ALA A 444 -22.96 -14.97 21.84
C ALA A 444 -21.73 -14.15 21.42
N ASP A 445 -20.86 -14.72 20.58
CA ASP A 445 -19.67 -14.03 20.10
C ASP A 445 -20.01 -12.85 19.17
N ALA A 446 -21.03 -13.01 18.31
CA ALA A 446 -21.52 -11.94 17.45
C ALA A 446 -22.17 -10.80 18.26
N GLU A 447 -22.93 -11.13 19.31
CA GLU A 447 -23.48 -10.11 20.20
C GLU A 447 -22.36 -9.37 20.97
N ALA A 448 -21.31 -10.08 21.40
CA ALA A 448 -20.13 -9.46 22.01
C ALA A 448 -19.43 -8.48 21.05
N ASP A 449 -19.23 -8.86 19.79
CA ASP A 449 -18.66 -7.98 18.76
C ASP A 449 -19.54 -6.74 18.52
N LYS A 450 -20.87 -6.92 18.52
CA LYS A 450 -21.82 -5.83 18.37
C LYS A 450 -21.78 -4.86 19.56
N GLN A 451 -21.69 -5.36 20.78
CA GLN A 451 -21.54 -4.52 21.97
C GLN A 451 -20.23 -3.72 21.94
N MET A 452 -19.12 -4.35 21.56
CA MET A 452 -17.84 -3.68 21.36
C MET A 452 -17.94 -2.56 20.30
N ARG A 453 -18.63 -2.84 19.18
CA ARG A 453 -18.88 -1.86 18.12
C ARG A 453 -19.75 -0.68 18.56
N ASN A 454 -20.72 -0.91 19.44
CA ASN A 454 -21.52 0.17 20.04
C ASN A 454 -20.67 1.11 20.89
N CYS A 455 -19.59 0.60 21.50
CA CYS A 455 -18.56 1.41 22.17
C CYS A 455 -17.58 2.09 21.20
N GLY A 456 -17.71 1.84 19.89
CA GLY A 456 -16.82 2.35 18.84
C GLY A 456 -15.52 1.57 18.70
N PHE A 457 -15.45 0.33 19.20
CA PHE A 457 -14.28 -0.53 19.10
C PHE A 457 -14.62 -1.85 18.40
N MET A 458 -13.61 -2.56 17.92
CA MET A 458 -13.75 -3.89 17.34
C MET A 458 -12.53 -4.72 17.73
N LYS A 459 -12.66 -6.05 17.75
CA LYS A 459 -11.52 -6.96 17.96
C LYS A 459 -10.52 -6.84 16.80
N GLY A 460 -9.30 -7.32 17.03
CA GLY A 460 -8.32 -7.55 15.97
C GLY A 460 -8.84 -8.49 14.87
N GLU A 461 -8.05 -8.62 13.82
CA GLU A 461 -8.38 -9.31 12.58
C GLU A 461 -8.10 -10.81 12.68
N GLU A 462 -8.96 -11.64 12.10
CA GLU A 462 -8.70 -13.08 12.01
C GLU A 462 -7.64 -13.40 10.93
N SER A 463 -7.50 -12.58 9.88
CA SER A 463 -6.49 -12.79 8.83
C SER A 463 -5.06 -12.51 9.26
N ILE A 464 -4.80 -11.84 10.38
CA ILE A 464 -3.45 -11.39 10.77
C ILE A 464 -2.94 -12.25 11.92
N LEU A 465 -1.76 -12.86 11.76
CA LEU A 465 -1.06 -13.59 12.80
C LEU A 465 -0.14 -12.71 13.63
N ILE A 466 0.01 -13.13 14.88
CA ILE A 466 1.01 -12.63 15.80
C ILE A 466 2.18 -13.58 15.77
N LEU A 467 3.23 -13.18 15.06
CA LEU A 467 4.36 -14.07 14.78
C LEU A 467 5.10 -14.54 16.05
N LYS A 468 4.92 -13.87 17.20
CA LYS A 468 5.53 -14.27 18.49
C LYS A 468 4.96 -15.59 18.98
N ASN A 469 3.68 -15.84 18.66
CA ASN A 469 2.95 -17.05 18.98
C ASN A 469 2.34 -17.61 17.67
N PRO A 470 3.15 -18.30 16.83
CA PRO A 470 2.67 -18.84 15.57
C PRO A 470 1.39 -19.68 15.77
N GLY A 471 0.34 -19.36 15.02
CA GLY A 471 -0.99 -19.96 15.15
C GLY A 471 -2.01 -19.14 15.94
N THR A 472 -1.62 -17.99 16.52
CA THR A 472 -2.53 -17.04 17.17
C THR A 472 -2.82 -15.86 16.25
N THR A 473 -4.10 -15.61 15.97
CA THR A 473 -4.55 -14.45 15.20
C THR A 473 -4.61 -13.19 16.07
N ALA A 474 -4.68 -12.02 15.44
CA ALA A 474 -4.87 -10.75 16.13
C ALA A 474 -6.24 -10.68 16.84
N ARG A 475 -7.22 -11.46 16.36
CA ARG A 475 -8.52 -11.65 17.00
C ARG A 475 -8.49 -12.58 18.21
N ALA A 476 -7.60 -13.58 18.21
CA ALA A 476 -7.66 -14.70 19.12
C ALA A 476 -7.77 -14.31 20.61
N ASN A 477 -8.50 -15.16 21.34
CA ASN A 477 -8.90 -15.05 22.73
C ASN A 477 -7.84 -14.54 23.73
N VAL A 478 -6.58 -14.90 23.53
CA VAL A 478 -5.49 -14.51 24.43
C VAL A 478 -5.02 -13.07 24.25
N ASN A 479 -5.59 -12.32 23.29
CA ASN A 479 -5.04 -11.03 22.90
C ASN A 479 -6.02 -9.87 22.86
N ARG A 480 -6.27 -9.31 24.03
CA ARG A 480 -6.90 -8.00 24.23
C ARG A 480 -6.01 -6.79 23.92
N ASN A 481 -4.76 -6.98 23.46
CA ASN A 481 -3.85 -5.86 23.15
C ASN A 481 -4.05 -5.34 21.73
N ILE A 482 -4.79 -6.05 20.88
CA ILE A 482 -5.07 -5.63 19.51
C ILE A 482 -6.57 -5.36 19.37
N VAL A 483 -6.90 -4.11 19.07
CA VAL A 483 -8.27 -3.67 18.81
C VAL A 483 -8.27 -2.69 17.63
N ARG A 484 -9.43 -2.53 16.99
CA ARG A 484 -9.67 -1.46 16.03
C ARG A 484 -10.61 -0.43 16.64
N ARG A 485 -10.37 0.85 16.37
CA ARG A 485 -11.21 1.99 16.76
C ARG A 485 -11.96 2.51 15.55
N ILE A 486 -13.26 2.71 15.67
CA ILE A 486 -14.06 3.43 14.69
C ILE A 486 -13.88 4.92 14.98
N ILE A 487 -13.19 5.62 14.08
CA ILE A 487 -12.86 7.04 14.21
C ILE A 487 -14.10 7.89 13.89
N THR A 488 -14.74 7.60 12.77
CA THR A 488 -15.93 8.33 12.31
C THR A 488 -16.84 7.46 11.46
N ARG A 489 -18.11 7.85 11.41
CA ARG A 489 -19.15 7.35 10.51
C ARG A 489 -19.71 8.54 9.76
N GLN A 490 -19.37 8.68 8.49
CA GLN A 490 -19.80 9.83 7.72
C GLN A 490 -19.88 9.54 6.23
N THR A 491 -20.68 10.33 5.54
CA THR A 491 -20.72 10.32 4.08
C THR A 491 -19.44 10.94 3.53
N LEU A 492 -18.69 10.15 2.76
CA LEU A 492 -17.47 10.55 2.10
C LEU A 492 -17.71 10.68 0.60
N ASP A 493 -17.01 11.61 -0.04
CA ASP A 493 -17.07 11.89 -1.47
C ASP A 493 -15.73 11.54 -2.12
N PRO A 494 -15.71 10.75 -3.22
CA PRO A 494 -14.48 10.35 -3.91
C PRO A 494 -13.69 11.53 -4.48
N ASP A 495 -14.33 12.67 -4.74
CA ASP A 495 -13.68 13.87 -5.28
C ASP A 495 -13.15 14.82 -4.19
N LYS A 496 -13.34 14.47 -2.91
CA LYS A 496 -12.76 15.18 -1.77
C LYS A 496 -11.51 14.50 -1.23
N THR A 497 -10.59 15.31 -0.75
CA THR A 497 -9.41 14.83 0.00
C THR A 497 -9.71 14.91 1.49
N TYR A 498 -9.64 13.76 2.16
CA TYR A 498 -9.83 13.66 3.61
C TYR A 498 -8.49 13.51 4.31
N TYR A 499 -8.47 13.97 5.56
CA TYR A 499 -7.32 13.97 6.44
C TYR A 499 -7.68 13.33 7.76
N LEU A 500 -6.70 12.61 8.33
CA LEU A 500 -6.76 12.09 9.68
C LEU A 500 -5.64 12.74 10.48
N LYS A 501 -6.02 13.48 11.53
CA LYS A 501 -5.07 14.07 12.47
C LYS A 501 -5.13 13.34 13.80
N MET A 502 -3.95 13.08 14.36
CA MET A 502 -3.80 12.56 15.72
C MET A 502 -2.92 13.48 16.54
N LYS A 503 -3.30 13.69 17.79
CA LYS A 503 -2.58 14.54 18.73
C LYS A 503 -2.49 13.88 20.10
N SER A 504 -1.31 13.95 20.72
CA SER A 504 -1.16 13.56 22.13
C SER A 504 -1.96 14.50 23.02
N VAL A 505 -2.73 13.95 23.95
CA VAL A 505 -3.35 14.74 25.03
C VAL A 505 -2.53 14.70 26.33
N LEU A 506 -1.38 14.02 26.31
CA LEU A 506 -0.47 13.94 27.45
C LEU A 506 0.58 15.04 27.35
N ASP A 507 0.89 15.67 28.49
CA ASP A 507 2.03 16.59 28.60
C ASP A 507 3.32 15.81 28.89
N THR A 508 3.76 15.02 27.91
CA THR A 508 5.03 14.29 27.95
C THR A 508 5.61 14.13 26.55
N GLU A 509 6.93 14.06 26.47
CA GLU A 509 7.68 13.78 25.25
C GLU A 509 7.99 12.28 25.08
N THR A 510 7.71 11.47 26.10
CA THR A 510 8.10 10.05 26.15
C THR A 510 7.03 9.08 25.69
N ALA A 511 5.80 9.55 25.51
CA ALA A 511 4.70 8.70 25.08
C ALA A 511 4.71 8.54 23.55
N GLU A 512 4.62 7.30 23.08
CA GLU A 512 4.67 6.95 21.67
C GLU A 512 3.27 7.01 21.03
N PHE A 513 3.22 7.58 19.84
CA PHE A 513 2.19 7.29 18.87
C PHE A 513 2.47 5.93 18.19
N TYR A 514 1.42 5.23 17.77
CA TYR A 514 1.51 3.99 16.99
C TYR A 514 0.46 3.94 15.91
N MET A 515 0.87 3.65 14.68
CA MET A 515 0.03 3.32 13.54
C MET A 515 0.43 2.01 12.89
N ASP A 516 -0.56 1.34 12.30
CA ASP A 516 -0.38 0.12 11.51
C ASP A 516 -1.17 0.21 10.20
N HIS A 517 -2.50 0.10 10.28
CA HIS A 517 -3.37 0.24 9.12
C HIS A 517 -4.65 1.02 9.42
N ILE A 518 -5.25 1.54 8.35
CA ILE A 518 -6.56 2.21 8.33
C ILE A 518 -7.51 1.38 7.48
N GLU A 519 -8.79 1.35 7.87
CA GLU A 519 -9.84 0.72 7.08
C GLU A 519 -10.88 1.73 6.62
N TYR A 520 -11.31 1.64 5.37
CA TYR A 520 -12.60 2.12 4.94
C TYR A 520 -13.57 0.94 4.85
N CYS A 521 -14.56 0.94 5.74
CA CYS A 521 -15.62 -0.05 5.70
C CYS A 521 -16.93 0.63 5.26
N PRO A 522 -17.45 0.32 4.06
CA PRO A 522 -18.70 0.91 3.57
C PRO A 522 -19.91 0.40 4.34
N LYS A 523 -20.97 1.21 4.42
CA LYS A 523 -22.24 0.85 5.07
C LYS A 523 -22.83 -0.45 4.54
N GLU A 524 -22.69 -0.72 3.24
CA GLU A 524 -23.13 -1.97 2.59
C GLU A 524 -22.47 -3.23 3.16
N ILE A 525 -21.39 -3.09 3.95
CA ILE A 525 -20.69 -4.20 4.60
C ILE A 525 -20.98 -4.21 6.11
N TYR A 526 -20.75 -3.10 6.81
CA TYR A 526 -20.84 -3.09 8.27
C TYR A 526 -22.28 -3.06 8.82
N ASP A 527 -23.25 -2.65 8.00
CA ASP A 527 -24.68 -2.52 8.33
C ASP A 527 -25.54 -3.17 7.25
N ASN A 528 -25.09 -4.33 6.76
CA ASN A 528 -25.80 -5.11 5.77
C ASN A 528 -26.94 -5.91 6.46
N PRO A 529 -28.18 -5.86 5.93
CA PRO A 529 -29.33 -6.48 6.58
C PRO A 529 -29.37 -8.02 6.46
N GLU A 530 -28.60 -8.60 5.52
CA GLU A 530 -28.64 -10.03 5.22
C GLU A 530 -27.37 -10.76 5.68
N GLN A 531 -26.20 -10.11 5.55
CA GLN A 531 -24.91 -10.71 5.87
C GLN A 531 -24.16 -9.87 6.89
N PRO A 532 -23.89 -10.36 8.11
CA PRO A 532 -23.06 -9.63 9.05
C PRO A 532 -21.65 -9.44 8.51
N GLU A 533 -20.98 -8.37 8.91
CA GLU A 533 -19.58 -8.17 8.57
C GLU A 533 -18.71 -9.31 9.11
N ASP A 534 -17.82 -9.83 8.25
CA ASP A 534 -16.89 -10.89 8.60
C ASP A 534 -15.77 -10.46 9.56
N ILE A 535 -15.16 -11.46 10.21
CA ILE A 535 -14.11 -11.26 11.22
C ILE A 535 -12.70 -11.14 10.64
N TRP A 536 -12.51 -11.25 9.32
CA TRP A 536 -11.22 -11.49 8.68
C TRP A 536 -10.32 -10.26 8.60
#